data_AF-A0AAP0BIH6-F1
#
_entry.id   AF-A0AAP0BIH6-F1
#
_cell.length_a   1.000
_cell.length_b   1.000
_cell.length_c   1.000
_cell.angle_alpha   90.00
_cell.angle_beta   90.00
_cell.angle_gamma   90.00
#
_symmetry.space_group_name_H-M   'P 1'
#
loop_
_entity.id
_entity.type
_entity.pdbx_description
1 polymer ?
#
loop_
_entity_poly.entity_id
_entity_poly.type
_entity_poly.pdbx_seq_one_letter_code
_entity_poly.pdbx_strand_id
1 'polypeptide(L)'
;MSALGHPQDMFSDTAIQLQPIFAQWVKNTHALAPSVTSPGTTTSTSLTWGSGELIAVGGKVALLPIPLGTADFLVHHIHAFIIHVTVLILLKGVLFARISRLIPDKANLGFLSLVMGLVGGYMQSIRLGSCILRSILDVQCNFRSNFPFQLENAVGGLGYYK
;
A
#
# COMPACT_ATOMS: atom_id res chain seq x y z
N MET A 1 -4.31 1.39 23.69
CA MET A 1 -5.70 1.26 24.18
C MET A 1 -6.03 -0.18 24.56
N SER A 2 -5.76 -1.17 23.70
CA SER A 2 -5.93 -2.60 24.07
C SER A 2 -5.10 -3.03 25.28
N ALA A 3 -3.81 -2.69 25.31
CA ALA A 3 -2.93 -3.03 26.45
C ALA A 3 -3.29 -2.28 27.75
N LEU A 4 -4.10 -1.23 27.67
CA LEU A 4 -4.59 -0.46 28.82
C LEU A 4 -5.96 -0.97 29.31
N GLY A 5 -6.48 -2.07 28.74
CA GLY A 5 -7.79 -2.62 29.10
C GLY A 5 -8.98 -1.79 28.61
N HIS A 6 -8.77 -0.90 27.63
CA HIS A 6 -9.81 -0.03 27.08
C HIS A 6 -10.04 -0.36 25.58
N PRO A 7 -10.57 -1.56 25.24
CA PRO A 7 -10.77 -1.96 23.85
C PRO A 7 -11.85 -1.13 23.13
N GLN A 8 -12.80 -0.54 23.86
CA GLN A 8 -13.87 0.30 23.30
C GLN A 8 -13.38 1.63 22.70
N ASP A 9 -12.17 2.07 23.04
CA ASP A 9 -11.54 3.27 22.44
C ASP A 9 -10.63 2.92 21.26
N MET A 10 -10.51 1.63 20.89
CA MET A 10 -9.65 1.21 19.77
C MET A 10 -10.30 1.53 18.42
N PHE A 11 -9.47 1.86 17.43
CA PHE A 11 -9.90 1.87 16.03
C PHE A 11 -10.10 0.43 15.54
N SER A 12 -11.35 0.00 15.45
CA SER A 12 -11.74 -1.37 15.08
C SER A 12 -13.22 -1.41 14.68
N ASP A 13 -13.63 -2.47 14.00
CA ASP A 13 -15.02 -2.64 13.54
C ASP A 13 -16.04 -2.74 14.69
N THR A 14 -15.59 -3.11 15.90
CA THR A 14 -16.44 -3.25 17.10
C THR A 14 -16.42 -2.04 18.03
N ALA A 15 -15.56 -1.05 17.76
CA ALA A 15 -15.32 0.09 18.62
C ALA A 15 -15.42 1.39 17.78
N ILE A 16 -14.36 2.18 17.69
CA ILE A 16 -14.34 3.39 16.86
C ILE A 16 -14.08 2.97 15.41
N GLN A 17 -15.11 3.04 14.57
CA GLN A 17 -15.04 2.59 13.19
C GLN A 17 -14.46 3.67 12.27
N LEU A 18 -13.48 3.29 11.45
CA LEU A 18 -12.98 4.12 10.34
C LEU A 18 -13.26 3.38 9.04
N GLN A 19 -14.52 3.47 8.57
CA GLN A 19 -14.96 2.71 7.42
C GLN A 19 -14.40 3.26 6.09
N PRO A 20 -13.95 2.40 5.17
CA PRO A 20 -13.52 2.81 3.82
C PRO A 20 -14.73 3.04 2.90
N ILE A 21 -15.54 4.06 3.19
CA ILE A 21 -16.83 4.33 2.51
C ILE A 21 -16.67 4.43 0.99
N PHE A 22 -15.58 5.06 0.52
CA PHE A 22 -15.32 5.18 -0.92
C PHE A 22 -15.01 3.84 -1.59
N ALA A 23 -14.25 2.98 -0.93
CA ALA A 23 -13.95 1.65 -1.47
C ALA A 23 -15.19 0.77 -1.48
N GLN A 24 -16.04 0.87 -0.44
CA GLN A 24 -17.32 0.17 -0.39
C GLN A 24 -18.29 0.67 -1.47
N TRP A 25 -18.31 1.98 -1.74
CA TRP A 25 -19.11 2.55 -2.82
C TRP A 25 -18.68 2.01 -4.19
N VAL A 26 -17.37 2.01 -4.50
CA VAL A 26 -16.84 1.41 -5.74
C VAL A 26 -17.14 -0.08 -5.81
N LYS A 27 -17.01 -0.81 -4.69
CA LYS A 27 -17.34 -2.23 -4.62
C LYS A 27 -18.81 -2.47 -4.98
N ASN A 28 -19.72 -1.66 -4.44
CA ASN A 28 -21.15 -1.78 -4.71
C ASN A 28 -21.49 -1.43 -6.16
N THR A 29 -20.85 -0.41 -6.74
CA THR A 29 -21.09 -0.05 -8.16
C THR A 29 -20.65 -1.16 -9.09
N HIS A 30 -19.50 -1.81 -8.82
CA HIS A 30 -19.04 -2.95 -9.61
C HIS A 30 -19.88 -4.21 -9.37
N ALA A 31 -20.39 -4.42 -8.16
CA ALA A 31 -21.25 -5.55 -7.85
C ALA A 31 -22.63 -5.46 -8.52
N LEU A 32 -23.18 -4.24 -8.65
CA LEU A 32 -24.48 -3.98 -9.27
C LEU A 32 -24.38 -3.59 -10.75
N ALA A 33 -23.18 -3.57 -11.32
CA ALA A 33 -22.96 -3.19 -12.71
C ALA A 33 -23.66 -4.10 -13.74
N PRO A 34 -23.69 -5.45 -13.56
CA PRO A 34 -24.35 -6.33 -14.51
C PRO A 34 -25.83 -5.98 -14.67
N SER A 35 -26.29 -5.92 -15.90
CA SER A 35 -27.69 -5.61 -16.25
C SER A 35 -28.19 -4.19 -15.90
N VAL A 36 -27.39 -3.36 -15.24
CA VAL A 36 -27.73 -1.94 -14.93
C VAL A 36 -26.85 -0.99 -15.73
N THR A 37 -25.57 -0.88 -15.36
CA THR A 37 -24.60 0.00 -16.04
C THR A 37 -23.86 -0.71 -17.18
N SER A 38 -23.92 -2.05 -17.22
CA SER A 38 -23.41 -2.89 -18.30
C SER A 38 -24.46 -3.96 -18.68
N PRO A 39 -25.39 -3.62 -19.59
CA PRO A 39 -26.51 -4.49 -19.96
C PRO A 39 -26.11 -5.81 -20.64
N GLY A 40 -24.95 -5.85 -21.28
CA GLY A 40 -24.46 -7.04 -22.00
C GLY A 40 -23.68 -8.04 -21.15
N THR A 41 -23.40 -7.72 -19.89
CA THR A 41 -22.63 -8.58 -18.98
C THR A 41 -23.54 -9.27 -17.98
N THR A 42 -23.33 -10.58 -17.80
CA THR A 42 -24.10 -11.43 -16.86
C THR A 42 -23.46 -11.53 -15.48
N THR A 43 -22.20 -11.12 -15.33
CA THR A 43 -21.43 -11.19 -14.09
C THR A 43 -20.59 -9.93 -13.90
N SER A 44 -20.28 -9.62 -12.64
CA SER A 44 -19.42 -8.47 -12.30
C SER A 44 -17.96 -8.75 -12.67
N THR A 45 -17.17 -7.68 -12.79
CA THR A 45 -15.74 -7.74 -13.18
C THR A 45 -14.86 -8.68 -12.32
N SER A 46 -15.28 -8.98 -11.09
CA SER A 46 -14.65 -9.97 -10.20
C SER A 46 -15.69 -10.45 -9.18
N LEU A 47 -15.58 -11.71 -8.76
CA LEU A 47 -16.39 -12.24 -7.66
C LEU A 47 -16.06 -11.62 -6.30
N THR A 48 -14.87 -11.02 -6.15
CA THR A 48 -14.46 -10.35 -4.90
C THR A 48 -15.35 -9.16 -4.54
N TRP A 49 -16.07 -8.58 -5.50
CA TRP A 49 -16.98 -7.45 -5.29
C TRP A 49 -18.27 -7.81 -4.56
N GLY A 50 -18.64 -9.10 -4.49
CA GLY A 50 -19.80 -9.54 -3.69
C GLY A 50 -21.11 -9.78 -4.44
N SER A 51 -21.11 -9.75 -5.78
CA SER A 51 -22.29 -10.04 -6.59
C SER A 51 -22.41 -11.50 -7.05
N GLY A 52 -21.61 -12.41 -6.49
CA GLY A 52 -21.52 -13.80 -6.94
C GLY A 52 -21.55 -14.78 -5.77
N GLU A 53 -22.05 -15.99 -6.04
CA GLU A 53 -22.07 -17.11 -5.09
C GLU A 53 -20.66 -17.61 -4.77
N LEU A 54 -20.47 -18.22 -3.60
CA LEU A 54 -19.20 -18.83 -3.21
C LEU A 54 -18.77 -19.89 -4.21
N ILE A 55 -17.65 -19.69 -4.89
CA ILE A 55 -17.09 -20.70 -5.78
C ILE A 55 -16.16 -21.59 -4.97
N ALA A 56 -16.54 -22.86 -4.81
CA ALA A 56 -15.70 -23.90 -4.22
C ALA A 56 -15.28 -24.91 -5.28
N VAL A 57 -14.00 -25.28 -5.30
CA VAL A 57 -13.44 -26.33 -6.18
C VAL A 57 -12.71 -27.33 -5.31
N GLY A 58 -13.10 -28.61 -5.39
CA GLY A 58 -12.44 -29.68 -4.61
C GLY A 58 -12.55 -29.51 -3.09
N GLY A 59 -13.67 -28.96 -2.59
CA GLY A 59 -13.89 -28.72 -1.16
C GLY A 59 -13.08 -27.55 -0.57
N LYS A 60 -12.48 -26.71 -1.43
CA LYS A 60 -11.79 -25.47 -1.02
C LYS A 60 -12.45 -24.26 -1.67
N VAL A 61 -12.53 -23.16 -0.92
CA VAL A 61 -13.01 -21.87 -1.44
C VAL A 61 -12.01 -21.36 -2.47
N ALA A 62 -12.44 -21.22 -3.73
CA ALA A 62 -11.63 -20.69 -4.82
C ALA A 62 -11.63 -19.16 -4.80
N LEU A 63 -12.79 -18.53 -4.57
CA LEU A 63 -12.92 -17.07 -4.46
C LEU A 63 -14.14 -16.69 -3.62
N LEU A 64 -13.98 -15.68 -2.75
CA LEU A 64 -15.00 -15.18 -1.82
C LEU A 64 -15.08 -13.65 -1.87
N PRO A 65 -16.24 -13.03 -1.63
CA PRO A 65 -16.33 -11.57 -1.51
C PRO A 65 -15.48 -11.01 -0.36
N ILE A 66 -14.54 -10.11 -0.64
CA ILE A 66 -13.63 -9.59 0.39
C ILE A 66 -14.33 -8.44 1.14
N PRO A 67 -14.73 -8.59 2.42
CA PRO A 67 -15.27 -7.48 3.19
C PRO A 67 -14.20 -6.40 3.40
N LEU A 68 -14.58 -5.13 3.35
CA LEU A 68 -13.68 -4.01 3.58
C LEU A 68 -14.05 -3.37 4.92
N GLY A 69 -13.16 -3.50 5.91
CA GLY A 69 -13.37 -3.00 7.26
C GLY A 69 -12.43 -1.87 7.65
N THR A 70 -12.43 -1.55 8.94
CA THR A 70 -11.57 -0.54 9.55
C THR A 70 -10.08 -0.91 9.42
N ALA A 71 -9.75 -2.20 9.51
CA ALA A 71 -8.38 -2.68 9.32
C ALA A 71 -7.87 -2.42 7.89
N ASP A 72 -8.71 -2.64 6.88
CA ASP A 72 -8.40 -2.36 5.48
C ASP A 72 -8.15 -0.86 5.26
N PHE A 73 -8.97 0.01 5.87
CA PHE A 73 -8.76 1.45 5.80
C PHE A 73 -7.38 1.85 6.34
N LEU A 74 -6.99 1.34 7.51
CA LEU A 74 -5.72 1.65 8.14
C LEU A 74 -4.52 1.16 7.32
N VAL A 75 -4.55 -0.09 6.85
CA VAL A 75 -3.43 -0.62 6.06
C VAL A 75 -3.29 0.09 4.72
N HIS A 76 -4.39 0.45 4.05
CA HIS A 76 -4.33 1.22 2.80
C HIS A 76 -3.71 2.60 3.03
N HIS A 77 -3.96 3.24 4.18
CA HIS A 77 -3.30 4.50 4.54
C HIS A 77 -1.81 4.33 4.80
N ILE A 78 -1.39 3.21 5.43
CA ILE A 78 0.03 2.90 5.61
C ILE A 78 0.70 2.69 4.24
N HIS A 79 0.08 1.93 3.34
CA HIS A 79 0.58 1.76 1.98
C HIS A 79 0.70 3.10 1.24
N ALA A 80 -0.35 3.93 1.30
CA ALA A 80 -0.33 5.26 0.71
C ALA A 80 0.81 6.10 1.30
N PHE A 81 0.99 6.12 2.62
CA PHE A 81 2.07 6.84 3.29
C PHE A 81 3.45 6.40 2.79
N ILE A 82 3.71 5.09 2.71
CA ILE A 82 4.99 4.54 2.21
C ILE A 82 5.23 4.95 0.74
N ILE A 83 4.21 4.86 -0.12
CA ILE A 83 4.30 5.31 -1.51
C ILE A 83 4.62 6.80 -1.57
N HIS A 84 3.90 7.63 -0.80
CA HIS A 84 4.14 9.08 -0.79
C HIS A 84 5.56 9.41 -0.33
N VAL A 85 6.05 8.78 0.74
CA VAL A 85 7.43 8.96 1.22
C VAL A 85 8.44 8.53 0.17
N THR A 86 8.23 7.39 -0.49
CA THR A 86 9.08 6.91 -1.58
C THR A 86 9.15 7.93 -2.72
N VAL A 87 7.99 8.42 -3.17
CA VAL A 87 7.89 9.42 -4.23
C VAL A 87 8.58 10.72 -3.82
N LEU A 88 8.43 11.17 -2.56
CA LEU A 88 9.12 12.36 -2.06
C LEU A 88 10.64 12.20 -2.07
N ILE A 89 11.17 11.02 -1.72
CA ILE A 89 12.63 10.74 -1.75
C ILE A 89 13.14 10.76 -3.20
N LEU A 90 12.45 10.09 -4.12
CA LEU A 90 12.81 10.08 -5.54
C LEU A 90 12.72 11.47 -6.17
N LEU A 91 11.60 12.17 -5.95
CA LEU A 91 11.36 13.50 -6.48
C LEU A 91 12.41 14.49 -5.97
N LYS A 92 12.73 14.46 -4.67
CA LYS A 92 13.80 15.28 -4.11
C LYS A 92 15.16 14.92 -4.72
N GLY A 93 15.45 13.63 -4.91
CA GLY A 93 16.67 13.17 -5.55
C GLY A 93 16.85 13.73 -6.96
N VAL A 94 15.76 13.73 -7.76
CA VAL A 94 15.76 14.21 -9.15
C VAL A 94 15.84 15.74 -9.21
N LEU A 95 15.03 16.45 -8.43
CA LEU A 95 14.98 17.91 -8.46
C LEU A 95 16.30 18.54 -8.01
N PHE A 96 16.95 17.97 -7.00
CA PHE A 96 18.22 18.48 -6.45
C PHE A 96 19.44 17.75 -7.03
N ALA A 97 19.33 17.13 -8.20
CA ALA A 97 20.43 16.40 -8.83
C ALA A 97 21.53 17.34 -9.36
N ARG A 98 21.16 18.51 -9.92
CA ARG A 98 22.11 19.43 -10.57
C ARG A 98 22.63 20.54 -9.66
N ILE A 99 21.78 21.13 -8.84
CA ILE A 99 22.10 22.27 -7.97
C ILE A 99 21.34 22.10 -6.66
N SER A 100 21.97 22.39 -5.53
CA SER A 100 21.31 22.48 -4.23
C SER A 100 21.86 23.67 -3.45
N ARG A 101 21.11 24.20 -2.48
CA ARG A 101 21.59 25.31 -1.65
C ARG A 101 22.90 24.99 -0.90
N LEU A 102 23.10 23.71 -0.56
CA LEU A 102 24.30 23.25 0.14
C LEU A 102 25.51 23.05 -0.79
N ILE A 103 25.28 22.54 -2.00
CA ILE A 103 26.32 22.28 -3.01
C ILE A 103 25.84 22.87 -4.34
N PRO A 104 26.37 24.04 -4.75
CA PRO A 104 25.92 24.75 -5.95
C PRO A 104 26.41 24.12 -7.27
N ASP A 105 27.49 23.32 -7.25
CA ASP A 105 28.17 22.73 -8.40
C ASP A 105 28.00 21.21 -8.51
N LYS A 106 26.87 20.69 -8.03
CA LYS A 106 26.60 19.24 -7.97
C LYS A 106 26.54 18.56 -9.34
N ALA A 107 26.27 19.30 -10.41
CA ALA A 107 26.27 18.79 -11.78
C ALA A 107 27.65 18.27 -12.24
N ASN A 108 28.75 18.91 -11.82
CA ASN A 108 30.12 18.52 -12.23
C ASN A 108 30.61 17.24 -11.54
N LEU A 109 29.92 16.85 -10.49
CA LEU A 109 30.31 15.78 -9.59
C LEU A 109 29.83 14.39 -10.10
N GLY A 110 28.92 14.34 -11.07
CA GLY A 110 28.44 13.11 -11.73
C GLY A 110 27.30 12.37 -11.01
N PHE A 111 26.64 11.42 -11.71
CA PHE A 111 25.45 10.69 -11.21
C PHE A 111 25.81 9.59 -10.17
N LEU A 112 26.94 8.91 -10.39
CA LEU A 112 27.35 7.69 -9.67
C LEU A 112 28.73 7.86 -9.01
N SER A 113 28.98 8.98 -8.30
CA SER A 113 30.18 9.03 -7.45
C SER A 113 29.92 8.21 -6.19
N LEU A 114 30.57 7.05 -6.11
CA LEU A 114 30.57 6.13 -4.95
C LEU A 114 31.56 6.61 -3.87
N VAL A 115 32.37 7.63 -4.16
CA VAL A 115 33.30 8.23 -3.21
C VAL A 115 32.51 8.95 -2.12
N MET A 116 32.51 8.32 -0.93
CA MET A 116 32.23 8.94 0.35
C MET A 116 33.32 9.99 0.64
N GLY A 117 33.24 11.13 -0.05
CA GLY A 117 34.13 12.26 0.18
C GLY A 117 33.76 12.95 1.48
N LEU A 118 34.60 12.79 2.50
CA LEU A 118 34.51 13.46 3.80
C LEU A 118 34.86 14.95 3.62
N VAL A 119 33.91 15.74 3.11
CA VAL A 119 34.00 17.21 3.13
C VAL A 119 32.87 17.73 4.01
N GLY A 120 33.22 18.16 5.23
CA GLY A 120 32.31 18.91 6.11
C GLY A 120 31.51 18.12 7.13
N GLY A 121 31.94 16.93 7.56
CA GLY A 121 31.39 16.25 8.76
C GLY A 121 29.97 15.67 8.65
N TYR A 122 29.26 15.92 7.55
CA TYR A 122 27.97 15.29 7.27
C TYR A 122 28.13 14.16 6.24
N MET A 123 27.99 12.91 6.68
CA MET A 123 27.80 11.75 5.79
C MET A 123 26.50 11.92 5.02
N GLN A 124 26.52 12.59 3.88
CA GLN A 124 25.28 13.03 3.26
C GLN A 124 25.00 12.33 1.93
N SER A 125 24.05 11.39 2.04
CA SER A 125 23.25 10.73 1.00
C SER A 125 22.41 11.75 0.19
N ILE A 126 23.03 12.78 -0.38
CA ILE A 126 22.31 13.82 -1.16
C ILE A 126 22.27 13.45 -2.64
N ARG A 127 23.10 12.51 -3.12
CA ARG A 127 23.15 12.18 -4.56
C ARG A 127 21.99 11.30 -4.99
N LEU A 128 21.57 11.50 -6.23
CA LEU A 128 20.47 10.76 -6.86
C LEU A 128 20.66 9.24 -6.74
N GLY A 129 21.89 8.72 -6.90
CA GLY A 129 22.19 7.30 -6.68
C GLY A 129 21.90 6.79 -5.26
N SER A 130 22.23 7.57 -4.23
CA SER A 130 21.91 7.22 -2.83
C SER A 130 20.42 7.37 -2.50
N CYS A 131 19.72 8.32 -3.11
CA CYS A 131 18.26 8.44 -3.02
C CYS A 131 17.55 7.26 -3.70
N ILE A 132 18.05 6.82 -4.85
CA ILE A 132 17.55 5.64 -5.57
C ILE A 132 17.79 4.38 -4.75
N LEU A 133 19.00 4.17 -4.22
CA LEU A 133 19.30 2.99 -3.38
C LEU A 133 18.42 2.96 -2.13
N ARG A 134 18.26 4.09 -1.43
CA ARG A 134 17.36 4.20 -0.28
C ARG A 134 15.91 3.90 -0.66
N SER A 135 15.44 4.41 -1.80
CA SER A 135 14.08 4.15 -2.28
C SER A 135 13.87 2.70 -2.69
N ILE A 136 14.86 2.06 -3.33
CA ILE A 136 14.80 0.64 -3.69
C ILE A 136 14.76 -0.22 -2.43
N LEU A 137 15.60 0.07 -1.43
CA LEU A 137 15.59 -0.65 -0.16
C LEU A 137 14.29 -0.43 0.60
N ASP A 138 13.78 0.80 0.64
CA ASP A 138 12.54 1.13 1.35
C ASP A 138 11.32 0.46 0.71
N VAL A 139 11.19 0.54 -0.63
CA VAL A 139 10.11 -0.14 -1.37
C VAL A 139 10.25 -1.65 -1.24
N GLN A 140 11.44 -2.22 -1.48
CA GLN A 140 11.60 -3.67 -1.41
C GLN A 140 11.38 -4.19 0.01
N CYS A 141 11.91 -3.56 1.06
CA CYS A 141 11.67 -4.03 2.43
C CYS A 141 10.23 -3.82 2.88
N ASN A 142 9.62 -2.65 2.64
CA ASN A 142 8.28 -2.36 3.15
C ASN A 142 7.18 -3.02 2.33
N PHE A 143 7.22 -3.00 0.99
CA PHE A 143 6.20 -3.67 0.19
C PHE A 143 6.31 -5.20 0.23
N ARG A 144 7.53 -5.74 0.17
CA ARG A 144 7.72 -7.20 0.20
C ARG A 144 7.39 -7.81 1.55
N SER A 145 7.43 -7.06 2.64
CA SER A 145 7.03 -7.58 3.96
C SER A 145 5.53 -7.41 4.22
N ASN A 146 4.98 -6.21 3.99
CA ASN A 146 3.60 -5.92 4.36
C ASN A 146 2.57 -6.53 3.42
N PHE A 147 2.81 -6.53 2.11
CA PHE A 147 1.83 -7.02 1.14
C PHE A 147 1.55 -8.54 1.24
N PRO A 148 2.56 -9.43 1.29
CA PRO A 148 2.29 -10.85 1.48
C PRO A 148 1.72 -11.15 2.87
N PHE A 149 2.09 -10.40 3.92
CA PHE A 149 1.49 -10.57 5.25
C PHE A 149 -0.01 -10.25 5.26
N GLN A 150 -0.43 -9.20 4.54
CA GLN A 150 -1.85 -8.86 4.37
C GLN A 150 -2.59 -9.91 3.54
N LEU A 151 -1.95 -10.41 2.47
CA LEU A 151 -2.51 -11.50 1.65
C LEU A 151 -2.64 -12.80 2.45
N GLU A 152 -1.65 -13.13 3.28
CA GLU A 152 -1.64 -14.31 4.13
C GLU A 152 -2.71 -14.22 5.22
N ASN A 153 -2.94 -13.05 5.81
CA ASN A 153 -4.05 -12.84 6.74
C ASN A 153 -5.42 -12.96 6.04
N ALA A 154 -5.56 -12.41 4.83
CA ALA A 154 -6.78 -12.54 4.04
C ALA A 154 -7.06 -14.01 3.64
N VAL A 155 -6.02 -14.77 3.28
CA VAL A 155 -6.11 -16.20 2.94
C VAL A 155 -6.28 -17.08 4.18
N GLY A 156 -5.67 -16.72 5.31
CA GLY A 156 -5.83 -17.41 6.59
C GLY A 156 -7.27 -17.37 7.11
N GLY A 157 -7.98 -16.25 6.87
CA GLY A 157 -9.42 -16.14 7.16
C GLY A 157 -10.31 -17.07 6.32
N LEU A 158 -9.87 -17.44 5.11
CA LEU A 158 -10.60 -18.35 4.22
C LEU A 158 -10.51 -19.83 4.67
N GLY A 159 -9.47 -20.19 5.42
CA GLY A 159 -9.26 -21.56 5.92
C GLY A 159 -10.19 -21.98 7.07
N TYR A 160 -10.94 -21.03 7.66
CA TYR A 160 -11.90 -21.28 8.74
C TYR A 160 -13.31 -21.62 8.24
N TYR A 161 -13.56 -21.57 6.93
CA TYR A 161 -14.77 -22.11 6.33
C TYR A 161 -14.52 -23.57 5.96
N LYS A 162 -14.75 -24.47 6.93
CA LYS A 162 -14.84 -25.92 6.73
C LYS A 162 -16.26 -26.38 6.95
#